data_AF-A0A3C1W789-F1
#
_entry.id   AF-A0A3C1W789-F1
#
_cell.length_a   1.000
_cell.length_b   1.000
_cell.length_c   1.000
_cell.angle_alpha   90.00
_cell.angle_beta   90.00
_cell.angle_gamma   90.00
#
_symmetry.space_group_name_H-M   'P 1'
#
loop_
_entity.id
_entity.type
_entity.pdbx_description
1 polymer ?
#
loop_
_entity_poly.entity_id
_entity_poly.type
_entity_poly.pdbx_seq_one_letter_code
_entity_poly.pdbx_strand_id
1 'polypeptide(L)'
;MPHLCQRFQLSALLASLMLSCGLSFSDDQSANWSQFRGPGARGVASNPNLPEKWSATENVEWKRDLPGRGWSCPVVWGQRVFLTTVVNEGVSEKPKKGLYFGGERPKFPETIHHWKVFCLDLHSGSIVWEREVHRGKPESAIHVKNSYASETPVTDGERIYCYFGNLGVFVFDMDGNPQWSKRFTPRKTRYSWGTAASPVLHEGRLYIVNDNEVDSWLLALDAKTGKEVWKVTRDEKSNWSAPHIWENKKRTEIVVAGSGRTVSYDLAGKELWWWRRGMSSITIATPYSSSDLLYVSSGYVGDKKKPIYAIRPGAQGDISIKPFKKSDNDYVAWCNWEAAPYNPSTLLYQGQLYSLLDRGWLRALDPKSGEFVYERKRLPSGAGYTVSPWAYNGKIFCLNEDGETRVVEAGQEFKYLHTNKLADDDMAMASPAMVGDRLLIRTSARVYCIRKEE
;
A
#
# COMPACT_ATOMS: atom_id res chain seq x y z
N MET A 1 -1.21 -85.38 36.90
CA MET A 1 -2.67 -85.29 37.09
C MET A 1 -2.93 -84.28 38.21
N PRO A 2 -3.88 -83.33 38.10
CA PRO A 2 -4.62 -82.88 36.93
C PRO A 2 -4.48 -81.36 36.64
N HIS A 3 -4.98 -81.05 35.45
CA HIS A 3 -5.30 -79.78 34.81
C HIS A 3 -5.67 -78.58 35.70
N LEU A 4 -5.26 -77.38 35.27
CA LEU A 4 -6.21 -76.28 35.10
C LEU A 4 -5.79 -75.35 33.94
N CYS A 5 -6.80 -74.98 33.17
CA CYS A 5 -6.78 -74.22 31.94
C CYS A 5 -6.92 -72.72 32.26
N GLN A 6 -6.22 -71.82 31.55
CA GLN A 6 -6.82 -70.57 31.08
C GLN A 6 -5.94 -69.80 30.08
N ARG A 7 -6.60 -69.42 28.99
CA ARG A 7 -6.14 -68.63 27.85
C ARG A 7 -5.84 -67.18 28.27
N PHE A 8 -4.84 -66.54 27.69
CA PHE A 8 -4.85 -65.08 27.46
C PHE A 8 -4.13 -64.73 26.15
N GLN A 9 -4.58 -63.62 25.58
CA GLN A 9 -4.69 -63.33 24.16
C GLN A 9 -3.41 -62.79 23.50
N LEU A 10 -3.32 -63.01 22.19
CA LEU A 10 -2.43 -62.27 21.29
C LEU A 10 -2.66 -60.75 21.41
N SER A 11 -1.59 -59.98 21.43
CA SER A 11 -1.58 -58.58 20.98
C SER A 11 -0.21 -58.28 20.40
N ALA A 12 -0.10 -58.40 19.08
CA ALA A 12 1.05 -57.93 18.31
C ALA A 12 0.96 -56.40 18.16
N LEU A 13 1.91 -55.68 18.76
CA LEU A 13 2.09 -54.24 18.52
C LEU A 13 2.87 -54.05 17.20
N LEU A 14 2.15 -53.71 16.14
CA LEU A 14 2.72 -53.06 14.95
C LEU A 14 2.76 -51.55 15.20
N ALA A 15 3.96 -51.01 15.43
CA ALA A 15 4.19 -49.57 15.47
C ALA A 15 4.36 -49.06 14.03
N SER A 16 3.30 -48.48 13.48
CA SER A 16 3.28 -47.80 12.19
C SER A 16 3.99 -46.44 12.31
N LEU A 17 5.21 -46.35 11.76
CA LEU A 17 5.93 -45.08 11.62
C LEU A 17 5.30 -44.27 10.47
N MET A 18 4.34 -43.40 10.76
CA MET A 18 3.88 -42.41 9.77
C MET A 18 4.91 -41.28 9.70
N LEU A 19 5.77 -41.33 8.67
CA LEU A 19 6.55 -40.18 8.22
C LEU A 19 5.56 -39.15 7.63
N SER A 20 5.09 -38.23 8.46
CA SER A 20 4.43 -37.02 7.98
C SER A 20 5.50 -36.11 7.37
N CYS A 21 5.71 -36.23 6.05
CA CYS A 21 6.34 -35.17 5.26
C CYS A 21 5.46 -33.92 5.35
N GLY A 22 5.74 -33.09 6.35
CA GLY A 22 5.25 -31.72 6.37
C GLY A 22 5.86 -31.00 5.19
N LEU A 23 5.09 -30.83 4.12
CA LEU A 23 5.36 -29.80 3.11
C LEU A 23 5.26 -28.46 3.83
N SER A 24 6.39 -27.96 4.33
CA SER A 24 6.53 -26.56 4.67
C SER A 24 6.41 -25.80 3.35
N PHE A 25 5.22 -25.27 3.06
CA PHE A 25 5.08 -24.16 2.13
C PHE A 25 5.84 -22.99 2.75
N SER A 26 7.13 -22.91 2.45
CA SER A 26 7.86 -21.65 2.46
C SER A 26 7.13 -20.78 1.45
N ASP A 27 6.22 -19.95 1.93
CA ASP A 27 5.65 -18.86 1.16
C ASP A 27 6.84 -17.99 0.78
N ASP A 28 7.35 -18.19 -0.43
CA ASP A 28 8.50 -17.47 -0.93
C ASP A 28 8.05 -16.01 -1.06
N GLN A 29 8.25 -15.23 0.01
CA GLN A 29 7.96 -13.80 0.04
C GLN A 29 8.68 -13.06 -1.09
N SER A 30 9.69 -13.66 -1.72
CA SER A 30 10.31 -13.10 -2.91
C SER A 30 9.45 -13.25 -4.18
N ALA A 31 8.51 -14.20 -4.23
CA ALA A 31 7.70 -14.52 -5.41
C ALA A 31 6.38 -13.72 -5.52
N ASN A 32 5.94 -13.05 -4.46
CA ASN A 32 4.63 -12.40 -4.42
C ASN A 32 4.69 -10.96 -3.87
N TRP A 33 3.86 -10.09 -4.46
CA TRP A 33 3.66 -8.69 -4.06
C TRP A 33 2.16 -8.39 -4.00
N SER A 34 1.50 -8.89 -2.95
CA SER A 34 0.05 -9.06 -2.88
C SER A 34 -0.78 -7.79 -2.61
N GLN A 35 -0.15 -6.67 -2.24
CA GLN A 35 -0.83 -5.47 -1.75
C GLN A 35 -0.03 -4.18 -2.01
N PHE A 36 -0.61 -3.03 -1.68
CA PHE A 36 0.07 -1.73 -1.72
C PHE A 36 1.39 -1.76 -0.92
N ARG A 37 2.50 -1.40 -1.58
CA ARG A 37 3.88 -1.47 -1.06
C ARG A 37 4.31 -2.86 -0.57
N GLY A 38 3.65 -3.93 -1.01
CA GLY A 38 4.05 -5.30 -0.78
C GLY A 38 3.88 -5.77 0.66
N PRO A 39 4.60 -6.84 1.06
CA PRO A 39 4.50 -7.41 2.39
C PRO A 39 4.64 -6.37 3.52
N GLY A 40 3.62 -6.29 4.38
CA GLY A 40 3.56 -5.35 5.50
C GLY A 40 3.52 -3.87 5.12
N ALA A 41 3.20 -3.54 3.87
CA ALA A 41 3.18 -2.17 3.32
C ALA A 41 4.52 -1.43 3.43
N ARG A 42 5.65 -2.17 3.44
CA ARG A 42 6.98 -1.63 3.77
C ARG A 42 7.75 -1.07 2.58
N GLY A 43 7.50 -1.54 1.36
CA GLY A 43 8.29 -1.17 0.18
C GLY A 43 9.75 -1.63 0.27
N VAL A 44 10.00 -2.81 0.83
CA VAL A 44 11.34 -3.40 0.97
C VAL A 44 11.38 -4.77 0.31
N ALA A 45 12.44 -5.07 -0.42
CA ALA A 45 12.74 -6.39 -0.95
C ALA A 45 14.16 -6.82 -0.56
N SER A 46 14.42 -8.13 -0.62
CA SER A 46 15.70 -8.75 -0.23
C SER A 46 16.41 -9.48 -1.36
N ASN A 47 15.82 -9.61 -2.55
CA ASN A 47 16.43 -10.33 -3.65
C ASN A 47 17.64 -9.56 -4.23
N PRO A 48 18.87 -10.12 -4.19
CA PRO A 48 20.08 -9.44 -4.64
C PRO A 48 20.11 -9.17 -6.15
N ASN A 49 19.32 -9.91 -6.93
CA ASN A 49 19.30 -9.82 -8.39
C ASN A 49 18.42 -8.68 -8.91
N LEU A 50 17.70 -7.96 -8.05
CA LEU A 50 16.90 -6.80 -8.45
C LEU A 50 17.76 -5.71 -9.15
N PRO A 51 17.25 -5.09 -10.23
CA PRO A 51 17.99 -4.19 -11.10
C PRO A 51 18.28 -2.86 -10.44
N GLU A 52 19.54 -2.40 -10.41
CA GLU A 52 19.88 -1.11 -9.77
C GLU A 52 19.94 0.04 -10.78
N LYS A 53 20.28 -0.28 -12.03
CA LYS A 53 20.41 0.66 -13.15
C LYS A 53 19.43 0.28 -14.25
N TRP A 54 18.76 1.27 -14.82
CA TRP A 54 17.84 1.09 -15.95
C TRP A 54 17.57 2.43 -16.63
N SER A 55 17.00 2.34 -17.83
CA SER A 55 16.46 3.50 -18.54
C SER A 55 15.09 3.15 -19.15
N ALA A 56 14.62 3.95 -20.11
CA ALA A 56 13.43 3.63 -20.88
C ALA A 56 13.61 2.39 -21.80
N THR A 57 14.86 1.94 -22.00
CA THR A 57 15.21 0.84 -22.90
C THR A 57 16.23 -0.14 -22.34
N GLU A 58 17.09 0.28 -21.41
CA GLU A 58 18.11 -0.56 -20.78
C GLU A 58 17.53 -1.34 -19.59
N ASN A 59 17.82 -2.64 -19.49
CA ASN A 59 17.30 -3.53 -18.44
C ASN A 59 15.76 -3.58 -18.40
N VAL A 60 15.12 -3.37 -19.55
CA VAL A 60 13.65 -3.46 -19.70
C VAL A 60 13.32 -4.78 -20.38
N GLU A 61 12.85 -5.75 -19.60
CA GLU A 61 12.42 -7.06 -20.12
C GLU A 61 11.19 -6.91 -21.02
N TRP A 62 10.24 -6.08 -20.59
CA TRP A 62 9.12 -5.66 -21.42
C TRP A 62 8.55 -4.33 -20.94
N LYS A 63 7.85 -3.65 -21.84
CA LYS A 63 7.00 -2.50 -21.53
C LYS A 63 5.64 -2.66 -22.21
N ARG A 64 4.57 -2.32 -21.50
CA ARG A 64 3.19 -2.46 -21.99
C ARG A 64 2.42 -1.16 -21.78
N ASP A 65 1.98 -0.56 -22.87
CA ASP A 65 1.01 0.55 -22.81
C ASP A 65 -0.33 0.04 -22.26
N LEU A 66 -0.91 0.82 -21.36
CA LEU A 66 -2.20 0.55 -20.73
C LEU A 66 -3.25 1.54 -21.24
N PRO A 67 -4.46 1.09 -21.56
CA PRO A 67 -5.54 2.00 -21.90
C PRO A 67 -6.01 2.76 -20.64
N GLY A 68 -6.46 4.00 -20.86
CA GLY A 68 -7.06 4.81 -19.81
C GLY A 68 -6.07 5.37 -18.81
N ARG A 69 -6.53 5.60 -17.56
CA ARG A 69 -5.73 6.10 -16.45
C ARG A 69 -6.06 5.36 -15.16
N GLY A 70 -5.01 5.03 -14.40
CA GLY A 70 -5.13 4.56 -13.02
C GLY A 70 -3.82 4.75 -12.28
N TRP A 71 -3.91 4.93 -10.96
CA TRP A 71 -2.74 5.09 -10.08
C TRP A 71 -2.54 3.90 -9.14
N SER A 72 -3.36 2.85 -9.27
CA SER A 72 -3.17 1.61 -8.54
C SER A 72 -1.80 1.01 -8.81
N CYS A 73 -1.13 0.57 -7.75
CA CYS A 73 0.18 -0.05 -7.87
C CYS A 73 0.04 -1.46 -8.48
N PRO A 74 1.07 -1.98 -9.16
CA PRO A 74 1.06 -3.38 -9.58
C PRO A 74 0.96 -4.31 -8.37
N VAL A 75 0.10 -5.31 -8.46
CA VAL A 75 0.03 -6.44 -7.52
C VAL A 75 0.47 -7.68 -8.27
N VAL A 76 1.37 -8.47 -7.68
CA VAL A 76 1.91 -9.67 -8.32
C VAL A 76 1.63 -10.89 -7.47
N TRP A 77 1.11 -11.95 -8.08
CA TRP A 77 0.99 -13.26 -7.45
C TRP A 77 1.36 -14.36 -8.44
N GLY A 78 2.44 -15.09 -8.13
CA GLY A 78 3.08 -15.99 -9.08
C GLY A 78 3.44 -15.26 -10.38
N GLN A 79 2.89 -15.73 -11.50
CA GLN A 79 3.15 -15.15 -12.83
C GLN A 79 2.11 -14.10 -13.26
N ARG A 80 1.21 -13.66 -12.36
CA ARG A 80 0.11 -12.76 -12.70
C ARG A 80 0.34 -11.38 -12.11
N VAL A 81 0.21 -10.35 -12.95
CA VAL A 81 0.30 -8.93 -12.57
C VAL A 81 -1.09 -8.30 -12.69
N PHE A 82 -1.64 -7.81 -11.58
CA PHE A 82 -2.97 -7.21 -11.52
C PHE A 82 -2.91 -5.69 -11.43
N LEU A 83 -3.74 -5.03 -12.23
CA LEU A 83 -3.82 -3.58 -12.35
C LEU A 83 -5.28 -3.14 -12.54
N THR A 84 -5.63 -1.98 -11.99
CA THR A 84 -6.94 -1.33 -12.24
C THR A 84 -6.74 -0.06 -13.07
N THR A 85 -7.67 0.24 -13.98
CA THR A 85 -7.64 1.46 -14.82
C THR A 85 -9.05 1.90 -15.18
N VAL A 86 -9.21 3.17 -15.56
CA VAL A 86 -10.44 3.69 -16.13
C VAL A 86 -10.18 4.30 -17.49
N VAL A 87 -10.90 3.81 -18.50
CA VAL A 87 -10.82 4.30 -19.88
C VAL A 87 -11.98 5.25 -20.13
N ASN A 88 -11.69 6.44 -20.64
CA ASN A 88 -12.69 7.45 -21.02
C ASN A 88 -12.93 7.37 -22.54
N GLU A 89 -14.18 7.27 -22.98
CA GLU A 89 -14.54 7.28 -24.43
C GLU A 89 -14.28 8.65 -25.09
N GLY A 90 -14.19 9.73 -24.29
CA GLY A 90 -13.91 11.09 -24.77
C GLY A 90 -12.45 11.54 -24.65
N VAL A 91 -12.22 12.84 -24.84
CA VAL A 91 -10.88 13.44 -24.70
C VAL A 91 -10.48 13.46 -23.23
N SER A 92 -9.39 12.77 -22.91
CA SER A 92 -8.78 12.81 -21.58
C SER A 92 -7.77 13.96 -21.48
N GLU A 93 -7.89 14.79 -20.44
CA GLU A 93 -6.85 15.78 -20.11
C GLU A 93 -5.52 15.06 -19.89
N LYS A 94 -4.41 15.50 -20.50
CA LYS A 94 -3.10 14.88 -20.25
C LYS A 94 -2.72 14.92 -18.75
N PRO A 95 -2.05 13.87 -18.22
CA PRO A 95 -1.50 13.92 -16.86
C PRO A 95 -0.63 15.17 -16.69
N LYS A 96 -0.80 15.85 -15.55
CA LYS A 96 -0.01 17.02 -15.19
C LYS A 96 0.90 16.62 -14.04
N LYS A 97 2.19 16.98 -14.15
CA LYS A 97 3.22 16.78 -13.12
C LYS A 97 3.29 17.98 -12.18
N GLY A 98 3.60 17.75 -10.91
CA GLY A 98 3.84 18.79 -9.91
C GLY A 98 3.09 18.60 -8.58
N LEU A 99 3.36 19.50 -7.64
CA LEU A 99 2.60 19.67 -6.41
C LEU A 99 1.62 20.83 -6.60
N TYR A 100 0.36 20.63 -6.21
CA TYR A 100 -0.70 21.59 -6.50
C TYR A 100 -1.25 22.21 -5.21
N PHE A 101 -1.41 23.52 -5.25
CA PHE A 101 -2.37 24.25 -4.40
C PHE A 101 -3.52 24.63 -5.33
N GLY A 102 -4.63 23.89 -5.24
CA GLY A 102 -5.67 23.84 -6.27
C GLY A 102 -5.55 22.59 -7.15
N GLY A 103 -6.32 22.49 -8.23
CA GLY A 103 -6.32 21.31 -9.14
C GLY A 103 -7.57 20.44 -9.02
N GLU A 104 -8.57 20.92 -8.30
CA GLU A 104 -9.91 20.35 -8.19
C GLU A 104 -10.59 20.34 -9.56
N ARG A 105 -11.32 19.26 -9.85
CA ARG A 105 -12.25 19.19 -10.98
C ARG A 105 -13.65 19.07 -10.39
N PRO A 106 -14.26 20.19 -9.95
CA PRO A 106 -15.51 20.13 -9.17
C PRO A 106 -16.68 19.52 -9.95
N LYS A 107 -16.58 19.48 -11.28
CA LYS A 107 -17.50 18.77 -12.17
C LYS A 107 -16.88 17.44 -12.57
N PHE A 108 -17.65 16.37 -12.51
CA PHE A 108 -17.26 15.08 -13.06
C PHE A 108 -17.55 15.04 -14.57
N PRO A 109 -16.84 14.20 -15.35
CA PRO A 109 -17.03 14.09 -16.79
C PRO A 109 -18.43 13.63 -17.19
N GLU A 110 -18.93 14.14 -18.31
CA GLU A 110 -20.19 13.70 -18.94
C GLU A 110 -20.00 12.56 -19.94
N THR A 111 -18.76 12.12 -20.15
CA THR A 111 -18.40 11.06 -21.08
C THR A 111 -18.46 9.69 -20.40
N ILE A 112 -18.76 8.65 -21.19
CA ILE A 112 -18.76 7.28 -20.70
C ILE A 112 -17.35 6.86 -20.33
N HIS A 113 -17.24 6.22 -19.17
CA HIS A 113 -16.01 5.65 -18.63
C HIS A 113 -16.20 4.13 -18.44
N HIS A 114 -15.10 3.40 -18.61
CA HIS A 114 -15.02 1.96 -18.46
C HIS A 114 -14.03 1.63 -17.36
N TRP A 115 -14.51 1.08 -16.25
CA TRP A 115 -13.68 0.61 -15.14
C TRP A 115 -13.22 -0.79 -15.44
N LYS A 116 -11.89 -0.98 -15.48
CA LYS A 116 -11.27 -2.21 -15.96
C LYS A 116 -10.27 -2.77 -14.97
N VAL A 117 -10.20 -4.10 -14.93
CA VAL A 117 -9.19 -4.89 -14.24
C VAL A 117 -8.41 -5.66 -15.29
N PHE A 118 -7.09 -5.56 -15.25
CA PHE A 118 -6.18 -6.28 -16.12
C PHE A 118 -5.40 -7.31 -15.31
N CYS A 119 -5.22 -8.50 -15.89
CA CYS A 119 -4.19 -9.46 -15.50
C CYS A 119 -3.19 -9.58 -16.65
N LEU A 120 -1.94 -9.23 -16.38
CA LEU A 120 -0.83 -9.42 -17.30
C LEU A 120 0.00 -10.63 -16.89
N ASP A 121 0.63 -11.27 -17.86
CA ASP A 121 1.67 -12.25 -17.60
C ASP A 121 2.96 -11.52 -17.18
N LEU A 122 3.59 -11.99 -16.10
CA LEU A 122 4.77 -11.35 -15.50
C LEU A 122 5.98 -11.36 -16.44
N HIS A 123 6.12 -12.38 -17.28
CA HIS A 123 7.31 -12.59 -18.11
C HIS A 123 7.24 -11.86 -19.46
N SER A 124 6.03 -11.73 -20.01
CA SER A 124 5.81 -11.16 -21.36
C SER A 124 5.10 -9.81 -21.35
N GLY A 125 4.43 -9.43 -20.26
CA GLY A 125 3.54 -8.28 -20.22
C GLY A 125 2.28 -8.43 -21.11
N SER A 126 2.05 -9.63 -21.63
CA SER A 126 0.86 -9.94 -22.43
C SER A 126 -0.39 -9.94 -21.54
N ILE A 127 -1.54 -9.59 -22.10
CA ILE A 127 -2.80 -9.61 -21.33
C ILE A 127 -3.24 -11.07 -21.26
N VAL A 128 -3.31 -11.62 -20.05
CA VAL A 128 -3.88 -12.94 -19.78
C VAL A 128 -5.41 -12.83 -19.82
N TRP A 129 -5.95 -11.83 -19.13
CA TRP A 129 -7.37 -11.49 -19.21
C TRP A 129 -7.62 -10.02 -18.86
N GLU A 130 -8.77 -9.54 -19.31
CA GLU A 130 -9.33 -8.22 -19.02
C GLU A 130 -10.78 -8.36 -18.56
N ARG A 131 -11.20 -7.55 -17.57
CA ARG A 131 -12.60 -7.46 -17.12
C ARG A 131 -13.04 -6.02 -17.02
N GLU A 132 -14.16 -5.69 -17.66
CA GLU A 132 -14.89 -4.46 -17.42
C GLU A 132 -15.89 -4.67 -16.28
N VAL A 133 -15.71 -3.93 -15.18
CA VAL A 133 -16.52 -4.08 -13.97
C VAL A 133 -17.66 -3.07 -13.89
N HIS A 134 -17.54 -1.99 -14.65
CA HIS A 134 -18.57 -0.98 -14.78
C HIS A 134 -18.37 -0.14 -16.04
N ARG A 135 -19.48 0.23 -16.67
CA ARG A 135 -19.57 1.21 -17.74
C ARG A 135 -20.61 2.25 -17.37
N GLY A 136 -20.24 3.51 -17.42
CA GLY A 136 -21.13 4.60 -17.04
C GLY A 136 -20.43 5.94 -16.99
N LYS A 137 -21.19 7.01 -16.72
CA LYS A 137 -20.60 8.32 -16.40
C LYS A 137 -20.09 8.29 -14.96
N PRO A 138 -18.92 8.88 -14.65
CA PRO A 138 -18.51 9.03 -13.27
C PRO A 138 -19.53 9.82 -12.45
N GLU A 139 -19.86 9.35 -11.26
CA GLU A 139 -20.82 10.02 -10.36
C GLU A 139 -20.13 10.83 -9.25
N SER A 140 -18.80 10.95 -9.31
CA SER A 140 -18.02 11.73 -8.36
C SER A 140 -16.89 12.47 -9.04
N ALA A 141 -16.50 13.61 -8.48
CA ALA A 141 -15.40 14.42 -8.95
C ALA A 141 -14.06 13.99 -8.33
N ILE A 142 -12.96 14.35 -9.00
CA ILE A 142 -11.60 13.97 -8.60
C ILE A 142 -10.63 15.18 -8.67
N HIS A 143 -9.54 15.11 -7.94
CA HIS A 143 -8.39 16.02 -8.09
C HIS A 143 -7.50 15.62 -9.29
N VAL A 144 -6.63 16.51 -9.77
CA VAL A 144 -5.65 16.19 -10.83
C VAL A 144 -4.71 15.05 -10.49
N LYS A 145 -4.40 14.89 -9.20
CA LYS A 145 -3.56 13.81 -8.67
C LYS A 145 -4.31 12.51 -8.44
N ASN A 146 -5.60 12.47 -8.74
CA ASN A 146 -6.43 11.30 -8.52
C ASN A 146 -6.84 10.69 -9.87
N SER A 147 -7.27 9.45 -9.83
CA SER A 147 -7.93 8.74 -10.91
C SER A 147 -9.12 7.98 -10.35
N TYR A 148 -10.09 7.65 -11.20
CA TYR A 148 -11.17 6.73 -10.82
C TYR A 148 -10.72 5.27 -10.54
N ALA A 149 -9.40 5.00 -10.54
CA ALA A 149 -8.75 3.73 -10.22
C ALA A 149 -7.46 3.96 -9.42
N SER A 150 -7.56 4.72 -8.32
CA SER A 150 -6.40 5.08 -7.50
C SER A 150 -6.04 4.00 -6.47
N GLU A 151 -7.05 3.28 -5.99
CA GLU A 151 -6.89 2.22 -5.01
C GLU A 151 -6.16 1.00 -5.61
N THR A 152 -5.12 0.54 -4.92
CA THR A 152 -4.37 -0.67 -5.29
C THR A 152 -5.20 -1.90 -4.94
N PRO A 153 -5.37 -2.88 -5.84
CA PRO A 153 -6.06 -4.12 -5.49
C PRO A 153 -5.27 -4.92 -4.43
N VAL A 154 -5.85 -5.99 -3.91
CA VAL A 154 -5.18 -6.91 -2.98
C VAL A 154 -5.54 -8.36 -3.33
N THR A 155 -4.67 -9.32 -3.04
CA THR A 155 -4.93 -10.74 -3.32
C THR A 155 -4.50 -11.65 -2.18
N ASP A 156 -5.23 -12.74 -1.98
CA ASP A 156 -4.87 -13.88 -1.11
C ASP A 156 -4.24 -15.04 -1.91
N GLY A 157 -4.03 -14.86 -3.21
CA GLY A 157 -3.54 -15.89 -4.13
C GLY A 157 -4.60 -16.83 -4.70
N GLU A 158 -5.82 -16.79 -4.18
CA GLU A 158 -6.98 -17.47 -4.76
C GLU A 158 -7.87 -16.48 -5.53
N ARG A 159 -7.96 -15.25 -5.03
CA ARG A 159 -8.84 -14.19 -5.50
C ARG A 159 -8.11 -12.86 -5.57
N ILE A 160 -8.52 -12.02 -6.51
CA ILE A 160 -8.10 -10.63 -6.62
C ILE A 160 -9.27 -9.72 -6.25
N TYR A 161 -9.01 -8.81 -5.31
CA TYR A 161 -9.99 -7.89 -4.74
C TYR A 161 -9.74 -6.49 -5.27
N CYS A 162 -10.61 -6.03 -6.18
CA CYS A 162 -10.46 -4.75 -6.84
C CYS A 162 -11.45 -3.73 -6.26
N TYR A 163 -10.96 -2.87 -5.36
CA TYR A 163 -11.75 -1.76 -4.81
C TYR A 163 -11.61 -0.53 -5.69
N PHE A 164 -12.74 0.09 -6.04
CA PHE A 164 -12.83 1.39 -6.68
C PHE A 164 -13.66 2.29 -5.76
N GLY A 165 -13.04 3.32 -5.17
CA GLY A 165 -13.51 3.85 -3.89
C GLY A 165 -14.96 4.32 -3.84
N ASN A 166 -15.37 5.09 -4.85
CA ASN A 166 -16.72 5.60 -5.02
C ASN A 166 -17.61 4.74 -5.95
N LEU A 167 -17.27 3.46 -6.14
CA LEU A 167 -18.02 2.55 -7.02
C LEU A 167 -18.35 1.23 -6.33
N GLY A 168 -17.36 0.55 -5.77
CA GLY A 168 -17.55 -0.80 -5.23
C GLY A 168 -16.28 -1.62 -5.16
N VAL A 169 -16.42 -2.82 -4.61
CA VAL A 169 -15.42 -3.89 -4.70
C VAL A 169 -15.91 -4.96 -5.66
N PHE A 170 -15.01 -5.42 -6.52
CA PHE A 170 -15.25 -6.46 -7.52
C PHE A 170 -14.19 -7.53 -7.37
N VAL A 171 -14.61 -8.79 -7.23
CA VAL A 171 -13.73 -9.90 -6.88
C VAL A 171 -13.79 -10.96 -7.96
N PHE A 172 -12.60 -11.42 -8.35
CA PHE A 172 -12.40 -12.47 -9.33
C PHE A 172 -11.52 -13.56 -8.73
N ASP A 173 -11.62 -14.78 -9.24
CA ASP A 173 -10.53 -15.73 -9.05
C ASP A 173 -9.30 -15.30 -9.87
N MET A 174 -8.21 -16.03 -9.74
CA MET A 174 -6.97 -15.68 -10.45
C MET A 174 -7.16 -15.69 -11.97
N ASP A 175 -8.06 -16.52 -12.51
CA ASP A 175 -8.41 -16.65 -13.95
C ASP A 175 -9.39 -15.59 -14.46
N GLY A 176 -9.80 -14.67 -13.59
CA GLY A 176 -10.68 -13.57 -13.95
C GLY A 176 -12.15 -13.98 -13.98
N ASN A 177 -12.54 -15.12 -13.42
CA ASN A 177 -13.95 -15.47 -13.28
C ASN A 177 -14.55 -14.72 -12.09
N PRO A 178 -15.69 -14.01 -12.28
CA PRO A 178 -16.29 -13.21 -11.22
C PRO A 178 -16.75 -14.10 -10.07
N GLN A 179 -16.39 -13.73 -8.85
CA GLN A 179 -16.77 -14.43 -7.63
C GLN A 179 -17.94 -13.71 -6.94
N TRP A 180 -17.77 -12.42 -6.66
CA TRP A 180 -18.79 -11.57 -6.07
C TRP A 180 -18.46 -10.09 -6.28
N SER A 181 -19.44 -9.21 -6.06
CA SER A 181 -19.22 -7.76 -6.03
C SER A 181 -20.12 -7.09 -5.00
N LYS A 182 -19.67 -5.96 -4.46
CA LYS A 182 -20.46 -5.09 -3.57
C LYS A 182 -20.30 -3.65 -4.02
N ARG A 183 -21.41 -3.01 -4.41
CA ARG A 183 -21.43 -1.60 -4.81
C ARG A 183 -21.52 -0.69 -3.61
N PHE A 184 -20.93 0.49 -3.72
CA PHE A 184 -21.05 1.55 -2.74
C PHE A 184 -21.61 2.79 -3.40
N THR A 185 -22.48 3.50 -2.70
CA THR A 185 -22.97 4.79 -3.17
C THR A 185 -21.82 5.81 -3.12
N PRO A 186 -21.54 6.55 -4.20
CA PRO A 186 -20.51 7.57 -4.20
C PRO A 186 -20.75 8.60 -3.10
N ARG A 187 -19.66 9.04 -2.45
CA ARG A 187 -19.70 10.10 -1.44
C ARG A 187 -18.85 11.29 -1.83
N LYS A 188 -19.32 12.46 -1.40
CA LYS A 188 -18.56 13.70 -1.52
C LYS A 188 -17.29 13.57 -0.70
N THR A 189 -16.17 13.90 -1.32
CA THR A 189 -14.87 13.99 -0.67
C THR A 189 -14.46 15.45 -0.53
N ARG A 190 -13.51 15.71 0.36
CA ARG A 190 -12.96 17.03 0.62
C ARG A 190 -12.53 17.69 -0.68
N TYR A 191 -13.07 18.88 -0.95
CA TYR A 191 -12.82 19.64 -2.18
C TYR A 191 -12.98 18.83 -3.48
N SER A 192 -13.78 17.76 -3.45
CA SER A 192 -13.94 16.82 -4.56
C SER A 192 -12.63 16.17 -5.02
N TRP A 193 -11.73 15.85 -4.09
CA TRP A 193 -10.42 15.30 -4.43
C TRP A 193 -10.42 13.81 -4.82
N GLY A 194 -11.51 13.09 -4.54
CA GLY A 194 -11.64 11.66 -4.81
C GLY A 194 -11.10 10.77 -3.67
N THR A 195 -11.21 9.46 -3.85
CA THR A 195 -10.79 8.41 -2.90
C THR A 195 -9.44 7.82 -3.31
N ALA A 196 -8.70 7.23 -2.37
CA ALA A 196 -7.47 6.49 -2.70
C ALA A 196 -7.04 5.42 -1.66
N ALA A 197 -7.78 5.25 -0.56
CA ALA A 197 -7.44 4.27 0.45
C ALA A 197 -7.59 2.84 -0.11
N SER A 198 -6.48 2.11 -0.20
CA SER A 198 -6.47 0.74 -0.71
C SER A 198 -6.99 -0.25 0.35
N PRO A 199 -7.67 -1.34 -0.03
CA PRO A 199 -8.12 -2.36 0.91
C PRO A 199 -6.95 -3.20 1.43
N VAL A 200 -7.18 -3.92 2.54
CA VAL A 200 -6.24 -4.92 3.07
C VAL A 200 -6.95 -6.23 3.41
N LEU A 201 -6.23 -7.34 3.28
CA LEU A 201 -6.70 -8.68 3.66
C LEU A 201 -6.03 -9.13 4.95
N HIS A 202 -6.78 -9.82 5.79
CA HIS A 202 -6.23 -10.59 6.90
C HIS A 202 -7.21 -11.67 7.33
N GLU A 203 -6.72 -12.91 7.49
CA GLU A 203 -7.50 -14.06 7.99
C GLU A 203 -8.89 -14.23 7.34
N GLY A 204 -8.94 -14.21 6.00
CA GLY A 204 -10.19 -14.38 5.26
C GLY A 204 -11.16 -13.20 5.35
N ARG A 205 -10.70 -12.03 5.80
CA ARG A 205 -11.48 -10.79 5.86
C ARG A 205 -10.86 -9.71 4.98
N LEU A 206 -11.72 -8.97 4.28
CA LEU A 206 -11.36 -7.78 3.52
C LEU A 206 -11.77 -6.53 4.31
N TYR A 207 -10.80 -5.67 4.60
CA TYR A 207 -11.01 -4.42 5.31
C TYR A 207 -10.93 -3.24 4.36
N ILE A 208 -11.96 -2.40 4.38
CA ILE A 208 -12.08 -1.21 3.53
C ILE A 208 -12.36 0.00 4.39
N VAL A 209 -11.59 1.06 4.19
CA VAL A 209 -11.87 2.40 4.72
C VAL A 209 -12.43 3.28 3.61
N ASN A 210 -13.51 3.96 3.92
CA ASN A 210 -14.03 5.04 3.10
C ASN A 210 -14.32 6.23 4.01
N ASP A 211 -13.30 7.05 4.23
CA ASP A 211 -13.46 8.31 4.94
C ASP A 211 -13.82 9.40 3.93
N ASN A 212 -14.95 10.08 4.16
CA ASN A 212 -15.57 11.01 3.25
C ASN A 212 -16.25 12.17 4.02
N GLU A 213 -16.98 13.06 3.32
CA GLU A 213 -17.60 14.23 3.97
C GLU A 213 -19.00 13.97 4.54
N VAL A 214 -19.61 12.83 4.20
CA VAL A 214 -21.01 12.49 4.49
C VAL A 214 -21.11 11.51 5.66
N ASP A 215 -20.66 10.27 5.44
CA ASP A 215 -20.81 9.11 6.33
C ASP A 215 -19.57 8.21 6.25
N SER A 216 -18.49 8.58 6.91
CA SER A 216 -17.25 7.79 6.90
C SER A 216 -17.42 6.44 7.59
N TRP A 217 -16.68 5.41 7.13
CA TRP A 217 -16.74 4.08 7.72
C TRP A 217 -15.49 3.22 7.51
N LEU A 218 -15.30 2.27 8.42
CA LEU A 218 -14.45 1.08 8.28
C LEU A 218 -15.37 -0.14 8.16
N LEU A 219 -15.16 -0.96 7.14
CA LEU A 219 -15.99 -2.10 6.80
C LEU A 219 -15.14 -3.37 6.78
N ALA A 220 -15.64 -4.43 7.40
CA ALA A 220 -15.10 -5.78 7.24
C ALA A 220 -16.08 -6.66 6.46
N LEU A 221 -15.59 -7.25 5.38
CA LEU A 221 -16.31 -8.22 4.57
C LEU A 221 -15.66 -9.60 4.73
N ASP A 222 -16.47 -10.65 4.71
CA ASP A 222 -15.99 -12.00 4.49
C ASP A 222 -15.39 -12.07 3.08
N ALA A 223 -14.11 -12.38 2.97
CA ALA A 223 -13.36 -12.25 1.72
C ALA A 223 -13.83 -13.28 0.67
N LYS A 224 -14.42 -14.40 1.09
CA LYS A 224 -14.91 -15.43 0.17
C LYS A 224 -16.28 -15.07 -0.42
N THR A 225 -17.16 -14.49 0.39
CA THR A 225 -18.58 -14.33 0.05
C THR A 225 -19.01 -12.88 -0.17
N GLY A 226 -18.21 -11.90 0.26
CA GLY A 226 -18.56 -10.48 0.22
C GLY A 226 -19.63 -10.06 1.23
N LYS A 227 -20.06 -10.98 2.10
CA LYS A 227 -21.02 -10.68 3.17
C LYS A 227 -20.38 -9.74 4.19
N GLU A 228 -21.17 -8.79 4.66
CA GLU A 228 -20.76 -7.87 5.71
C GLU A 228 -20.63 -8.62 7.03
N VAL A 229 -19.44 -8.55 7.63
CA VAL A 229 -19.20 -9.10 8.97
C VAL A 229 -19.56 -8.03 10.01
N TRP A 230 -19.05 -6.82 9.79
CA TRP A 230 -19.38 -5.64 10.59
C TRP A 230 -19.03 -4.36 9.83
N LYS A 231 -19.62 -3.25 10.27
CA LYS A 231 -19.32 -1.90 9.79
C LYS A 231 -19.28 -0.93 10.96
N VAL A 232 -18.23 -0.13 11.03
CA VAL A 232 -18.04 0.91 12.04
C VAL A 232 -18.17 2.27 11.37
N THR A 233 -19.09 3.10 11.86
CA THR A 233 -19.18 4.52 11.48
C THR A 233 -18.02 5.29 12.09
N ARG A 234 -17.48 6.24 11.33
CA ARG A 234 -16.32 7.05 11.68
C ARG A 234 -16.67 8.54 11.65
N ASP A 235 -16.14 9.30 12.59
CA ASP A 235 -16.29 10.76 12.63
C ASP A 235 -15.25 11.46 11.75
N GLU A 236 -14.18 10.74 11.40
CA GLU A 236 -13.07 11.21 10.60
C GLU A 236 -13.54 11.58 9.18
N LYS A 237 -13.18 12.78 8.73
CA LYS A 237 -13.48 13.26 7.37
C LYS A 237 -12.44 12.77 6.36
N SER A 238 -12.63 13.16 5.10
CA SER A 238 -11.85 12.64 3.96
C SER A 238 -10.36 12.53 4.24
N ASN A 239 -9.82 11.34 3.95
CA ASN A 239 -8.39 11.05 3.94
C ASN A 239 -8.10 9.90 2.97
N TRP A 240 -6.81 9.63 2.76
CA TRP A 240 -6.34 8.75 1.68
C TRP A 240 -5.44 7.62 2.17
N SER A 241 -5.26 7.49 3.48
CA SER A 241 -4.44 6.43 4.07
C SER A 241 -5.16 5.09 3.98
N ALA A 242 -4.47 4.06 3.48
CA ALA A 242 -4.94 2.69 3.63
C ALA A 242 -4.94 2.27 5.11
N PRO A 243 -5.87 1.41 5.55
CA PRO A 243 -5.77 0.74 6.84
C PRO A 243 -4.52 -0.17 6.87
N HIS A 244 -3.95 -0.38 8.05
CA HIS A 244 -2.81 -1.27 8.25
C HIS A 244 -3.14 -2.36 9.27
N ILE A 245 -2.82 -3.60 8.95
CA ILE A 245 -2.92 -4.72 9.88
C ILE A 245 -1.61 -4.80 10.67
N TRP A 246 -1.69 -4.46 11.95
CA TRP A 246 -0.56 -4.51 12.85
C TRP A 246 -0.63 -5.73 13.74
N GLU A 247 0.02 -6.81 13.27
CA GLU A 247 0.33 -7.97 14.10
C GLU A 247 1.51 -7.62 15.01
N ASN A 248 1.23 -7.52 16.30
CA ASN A 248 2.23 -7.17 17.31
C ASN A 248 2.26 -8.24 18.41
N LYS A 249 3.26 -8.15 19.30
CA LYS A 249 3.45 -9.16 20.37
C LYS A 249 2.29 -9.27 21.37
N LYS A 250 1.33 -8.34 21.36
CA LYS A 250 0.19 -8.31 22.28
C LYS A 250 -1.11 -8.79 21.63
N ARG A 251 -1.34 -8.44 20.36
CA ARG A 251 -2.55 -8.75 19.59
C ARG A 251 -2.41 -8.27 18.14
N THR A 252 -3.40 -8.61 17.31
CA THR A 252 -3.57 -8.01 15.98
C THR A 252 -4.53 -6.84 16.02
N GLU A 253 -4.17 -5.76 15.32
CA GLU A 253 -4.93 -4.52 15.30
C GLU A 253 -5.13 -4.00 13.87
N ILE A 254 -6.24 -3.32 13.61
CA ILE A 254 -6.52 -2.58 12.38
C ILE A 254 -6.29 -1.10 12.66
N VAL A 255 -5.20 -0.55 12.16
CA VAL A 255 -4.83 0.86 12.36
C VAL A 255 -5.37 1.70 11.20
N VAL A 256 -6.19 2.71 11.53
CA VAL A 256 -6.74 3.66 10.56
C VAL A 256 -6.32 5.07 10.90
N ALA A 257 -5.41 5.62 10.10
CA ALA A 257 -4.96 7.00 10.23
C ALA A 257 -5.95 7.94 9.52
N GLY A 258 -6.60 8.83 10.29
CA GLY A 258 -7.60 9.76 9.77
C GLY A 258 -7.27 11.23 9.99
N SER A 259 -8.11 12.09 9.41
CA SER A 259 -8.07 13.53 9.60
C SER A 259 -8.56 13.90 11.00
N GLY A 260 -7.66 14.40 11.85
CA GLY A 260 -7.98 14.85 13.21
C GLY A 260 -8.12 13.73 14.25
N ARG A 261 -8.18 12.45 13.85
CA ARG A 261 -8.17 11.31 14.76
C ARG A 261 -7.59 10.07 14.08
N THR A 262 -6.76 9.33 14.79
CA THR A 262 -6.26 8.00 14.37
C THR A 262 -6.77 7.00 15.38
N VAL A 263 -7.26 5.87 14.89
CA VAL A 263 -7.92 4.85 15.69
C VAL A 263 -7.34 3.49 15.34
N SER A 264 -7.12 2.68 16.36
CA SER A 264 -6.87 1.26 16.22
C SER A 264 -8.09 0.48 16.66
N TYR A 265 -8.44 -0.55 15.88
CA TYR A 265 -9.55 -1.45 16.15
C TYR A 265 -9.04 -2.88 16.34
N ASP A 266 -9.76 -3.69 17.11
CA ASP A 266 -9.59 -5.14 17.02
C ASP A 266 -10.23 -5.70 15.74
N LEU A 267 -10.04 -6.99 15.49
CA LEU A 267 -10.60 -7.65 14.30
C LEU A 267 -12.14 -7.71 14.31
N ALA A 268 -12.79 -7.44 15.44
CA ALA A 268 -14.25 -7.36 15.59
C ALA A 268 -14.79 -5.93 15.41
N GLY A 269 -13.93 -4.94 15.11
CA GLY A 269 -14.30 -3.55 14.88
C GLY A 269 -14.45 -2.73 16.16
N LYS A 270 -14.02 -3.23 17.32
CA LYS A 270 -14.04 -2.46 18.57
C LYS A 270 -12.81 -1.58 18.64
N GLU A 271 -12.99 -0.31 18.98
CA GLU A 271 -11.88 0.60 19.24
C GLU A 271 -11.01 0.11 20.41
N LEU A 272 -9.70 0.08 20.19
CA LEU A 272 -8.69 -0.31 21.17
C LEU A 272 -8.01 0.92 21.77
N TRP A 273 -7.49 1.78 20.91
CA TRP A 273 -6.88 3.04 21.27
C TRP A 273 -7.09 4.09 20.18
N TRP A 274 -6.94 5.35 20.55
CA TRP A 274 -7.02 6.46 19.62
C TRP A 274 -6.16 7.63 20.08
N TRP A 275 -5.84 8.54 19.17
CA TRP A 275 -5.43 9.90 19.54
C TRP A 275 -6.19 10.93 18.72
N ARG A 276 -6.40 12.12 19.30
CA ARG A 276 -7.07 13.27 18.67
C ARG A 276 -6.07 14.37 18.37
N ARG A 277 -6.29 15.04 17.23
CA ARG A 277 -5.53 16.21 16.76
C ARG A 277 -4.01 16.00 16.68
N GLY A 278 -3.54 14.76 16.77
CA GLY A 278 -2.14 14.39 16.65
C GLY A 278 -1.61 14.43 15.22
N MET A 279 -2.44 14.18 14.20
CA MET A 279 -2.07 14.20 12.76
C MET A 279 -2.21 15.59 12.13
N SER A 280 -1.55 15.85 11.01
CA SER A 280 -1.85 17.04 10.18
C SER A 280 -3.28 16.98 9.60
N SER A 281 -3.76 18.09 9.06
CA SER A 281 -5.14 18.24 8.57
C SER A 281 -5.45 17.40 7.33
N ILE A 282 -4.42 16.80 6.70
CA ILE A 282 -4.55 15.84 5.61
C ILE A 282 -3.62 14.65 5.89
N THR A 283 -4.17 13.44 5.83
CA THR A 283 -3.43 12.19 6.06
C THR A 283 -3.48 11.33 4.80
N ILE A 284 -2.31 11.00 4.25
CA ILE A 284 -2.15 10.27 2.98
C ILE A 284 -1.25 9.05 3.17
N ALA A 285 -0.10 9.23 3.82
CA ALA A 285 0.85 8.16 4.09
C ALA A 285 0.20 7.00 4.85
N THR A 286 0.47 5.77 4.39
CA THR A 286 -0.06 4.54 4.99
C THR A 286 0.80 4.12 6.17
N PRO A 287 0.20 3.79 7.33
CA PRO A 287 0.91 3.20 8.46
C PRO A 287 1.61 1.90 8.07
N TYR A 288 2.68 1.57 8.77
CA TYR A 288 3.33 0.26 8.66
C TYR A 288 4.03 -0.07 9.98
N SER A 289 4.40 -1.33 10.16
CA SER A 289 5.08 -1.79 11.36
C SER A 289 6.41 -2.47 11.04
N SER A 290 7.34 -2.38 11.98
CA SER A 290 8.60 -3.12 11.95
C SER A 290 9.19 -3.21 13.35
N SER A 291 9.80 -4.34 13.67
CA SER A 291 10.38 -4.59 15.00
C SER A 291 9.38 -4.29 16.13
N ASP A 292 8.12 -4.70 15.91
CA ASP A 292 7.00 -4.55 16.86
C ASP A 292 6.55 -3.09 17.12
N LEU A 293 7.19 -2.08 16.50
CA LEU A 293 6.73 -0.69 16.52
C LEU A 293 5.83 -0.39 15.31
N LEU A 294 4.79 0.40 15.55
CA LEU A 294 3.93 0.98 14.52
C LEU A 294 4.41 2.40 14.18
N TYR A 295 4.55 2.70 12.90
CA TYR A 295 4.89 4.03 12.40
C TYR A 295 3.68 4.67 11.72
N VAL A 296 3.32 5.88 12.14
CA VAL A 296 2.23 6.67 11.54
C VAL A 296 2.73 8.08 11.23
N SER A 297 2.52 8.54 9.99
CA SER A 297 3.02 9.84 9.52
C SER A 297 1.95 10.66 8.81
N SER A 298 1.98 11.97 9.00
CA SER A 298 1.07 12.91 8.32
C SER A 298 1.73 14.29 8.26
N GLY A 299 2.03 14.80 7.06
CA GLY A 299 2.86 16.00 6.91
C GLY A 299 2.36 17.02 5.91
N TYR A 300 1.07 17.38 5.96
CA TYR A 300 0.54 18.40 5.04
C TYR A 300 1.35 19.70 5.07
N VAL A 301 1.72 20.16 3.88
CA VAL A 301 2.60 21.32 3.70
C VAL A 301 2.05 22.60 4.32
N GLY A 302 0.72 22.77 4.33
CA GLY A 302 0.04 23.93 4.91
C GLY A 302 -0.12 23.91 6.44
N ASP A 303 0.12 22.76 7.08
CA ASP A 303 -0.01 22.62 8.52
C ASP A 303 1.32 22.90 9.24
N LYS A 304 1.28 23.45 10.46
CA LYS A 304 2.48 23.60 11.29
C LYS A 304 3.06 22.25 11.73
N LYS A 305 2.19 21.30 12.09
CA LYS A 305 2.56 19.95 12.51
C LYS A 305 2.78 19.04 11.31
N LYS A 306 3.92 18.35 11.27
CA LYS A 306 4.26 17.30 10.30
C LYS A 306 4.79 16.06 11.01
N PRO A 307 3.97 15.42 11.85
CA PRO A 307 4.46 14.41 12.76
C PRO A 307 4.69 13.05 12.13
N ILE A 308 5.77 12.41 12.57
CA ILE A 308 5.95 10.95 12.54
C ILE A 308 5.86 10.45 13.98
N TYR A 309 5.03 9.45 14.21
CA TYR A 309 4.90 8.74 15.49
C TYR A 309 5.50 7.35 15.37
N ALA A 310 6.15 6.90 16.44
CA ALA A 310 6.37 5.48 16.70
C ALA A 310 5.56 5.05 17.92
N ILE A 311 4.77 4.00 17.79
CA ILE A 311 3.84 3.51 18.82
C ILE A 311 4.23 2.09 19.24
N ARG A 312 4.23 1.85 20.55
CA ARG A 312 4.48 0.57 21.19
C ARG A 312 3.18 -0.25 21.26
N PRO A 313 3.27 -1.59 21.19
CA PRO A 313 2.12 -2.47 21.31
C PRO A 313 1.35 -2.34 22.61
N GLY A 314 0.07 -2.70 22.57
CA GLY A 314 -0.76 -2.86 23.77
C GLY A 314 -1.42 -1.59 24.29
N ALA A 315 -1.34 -0.49 23.54
CA ALA A 315 -2.04 0.75 23.85
C ALA A 315 -3.54 0.55 24.11
N GLN A 316 -4.12 1.33 25.01
CA GLN A 316 -5.56 1.33 25.29
C GLN A 316 -6.06 2.74 25.53
N GLY A 317 -7.27 3.06 25.05
CA GLY A 317 -7.91 4.35 25.28
C GLY A 317 -7.20 5.51 24.56
N ASP A 318 -7.20 6.69 25.17
CA ASP A 318 -6.57 7.89 24.61
C ASP A 318 -5.05 7.85 24.79
N ILE A 319 -4.31 7.87 23.68
CA ILE A 319 -2.85 7.98 23.66
C ILE A 319 -2.35 9.31 23.08
N SER A 320 -3.22 10.34 23.06
CA SER A 320 -2.87 11.68 22.59
C SER A 320 -1.72 12.28 23.39
N ILE A 321 -0.74 12.84 22.68
CA ILE A 321 0.33 13.64 23.27
C ILE A 321 0.18 15.11 22.87
N LYS A 322 0.75 16.02 23.68
CA LYS A 322 0.68 17.46 23.42
C LYS A 322 1.54 17.83 22.18
N PRO A 323 0.99 18.58 21.22
CA PRO A 323 1.75 19.08 20.07
C PRO A 323 3.04 19.79 20.46
N PHE A 324 4.11 19.51 19.72
CA PHE A 324 5.44 20.11 19.90
C PHE A 324 6.09 19.84 21.26
N LYS A 325 5.66 18.77 21.95
CA LYS A 325 6.29 18.26 23.17
C LYS A 325 6.80 16.84 22.94
N LYS A 326 7.78 16.42 23.74
CA LYS A 326 8.17 15.01 23.85
C LYS A 326 6.98 14.22 24.41
N SER A 327 6.93 12.93 24.07
CA SER A 327 5.89 12.04 24.59
C SER A 327 5.98 11.94 26.10
N ASP A 328 4.85 12.11 26.77
CA ASP A 328 4.58 11.76 28.17
C ASP A 328 3.70 10.50 28.28
N ASN A 329 3.48 9.79 27.16
CA ASN A 329 2.66 8.60 27.07
C ASN A 329 3.53 7.35 26.84
N ASP A 330 3.35 6.33 27.69
CA ASP A 330 4.14 5.10 27.65
C ASP A 330 4.02 4.31 26.34
N TYR A 331 2.91 4.47 25.61
CA TYR A 331 2.69 3.80 24.34
C TYR A 331 3.23 4.58 23.15
N VAL A 332 3.40 5.91 23.24
CA VAL A 332 4.03 6.69 22.18
C VAL A 332 5.54 6.71 22.44
N ALA A 333 6.28 5.87 21.72
CA ALA A 333 7.72 5.71 21.87
C ALA A 333 8.46 7.03 21.64
N TRP A 334 8.07 7.71 20.58
CA TRP A 334 8.51 9.06 20.26
C TRP A 334 7.57 9.67 19.21
N CYS A 335 7.64 10.99 19.08
CA CYS A 335 7.04 11.73 17.99
C CYS A 335 8.00 12.83 17.53
N ASN A 336 8.27 12.87 16.23
CA ASN A 336 8.99 13.98 15.61
C ASN A 336 7.99 14.85 14.83
N TRP A 337 7.74 16.06 15.32
CA TRP A 337 6.69 16.96 14.84
C TRP A 337 6.96 17.63 13.48
N GLU A 338 8.14 17.43 12.90
CA GLU A 338 8.59 18.15 11.70
C GLU A 338 9.08 17.24 10.59
N ALA A 339 9.15 15.93 10.85
CA ALA A 339 9.83 14.97 10.00
C ALA A 339 8.98 14.41 8.87
N ALA A 340 7.65 14.40 8.99
CA ALA A 340 6.78 13.69 8.05
C ALA A 340 6.73 14.35 6.66
N PRO A 341 6.67 13.54 5.60
CA PRO A 341 6.36 14.02 4.26
C PRO A 341 4.85 14.24 4.10
N TYR A 342 4.44 14.87 2.99
CA TYR A 342 3.02 15.06 2.69
C TYR A 342 2.41 13.83 1.99
N ASN A 343 2.86 13.50 0.77
CA ASN A 343 2.29 12.36 0.02
C ASN A 343 3.00 11.01 0.27
N PRO A 344 4.35 10.90 0.18
CA PRO A 344 5.03 9.62 0.33
C PRO A 344 4.82 8.97 1.69
N SER A 345 4.70 7.64 1.74
CA SER A 345 4.86 6.90 3.00
C SER A 345 6.35 6.80 3.35
N THR A 346 6.69 6.84 4.64
CA THR A 346 8.10 6.70 5.07
C THR A 346 8.61 5.26 4.87
N LEU A 347 9.93 5.09 4.95
CA LEU A 347 10.60 3.82 4.68
C LEU A 347 11.56 3.48 5.81
N LEU A 348 11.37 2.33 6.47
CA LEU A 348 12.34 1.80 7.42
C LEU A 348 13.20 0.72 6.75
N TYR A 349 14.50 0.99 6.61
CA TYR A 349 15.45 0.09 5.97
C TYR A 349 16.82 0.15 6.65
N GLN A 350 17.43 -1.02 6.89
CA GLN A 350 18.75 -1.18 7.50
C GLN A 350 18.99 -0.30 8.75
N GLY A 351 18.04 -0.33 9.69
CA GLY A 351 18.16 0.36 10.97
C GLY A 351 17.92 1.87 10.91
N GLN A 352 17.43 2.41 9.79
CA GLN A 352 17.12 3.83 9.63
C GLN A 352 15.73 4.05 9.05
N LEU A 353 15.12 5.15 9.49
CA LEU A 353 13.84 5.63 9.00
C LEU A 353 14.05 6.79 8.03
N TYR A 354 13.67 6.61 6.78
CA TYR A 354 13.81 7.60 5.73
C TYR A 354 12.49 8.34 5.47
N SER A 355 12.58 9.67 5.44
CA SER A 355 11.48 10.56 5.07
C SER A 355 11.83 11.30 3.78
N LEU A 356 11.13 10.95 2.70
CA LEU A 356 11.25 11.60 1.40
C LEU A 356 10.19 12.70 1.30
N LEU A 357 10.63 13.96 1.37
CA LEU A 357 9.73 15.08 1.17
C LEU A 357 9.42 15.30 -0.30
N ASP A 358 8.21 15.78 -0.53
CA ASP A 358 7.58 15.99 -1.83
C ASP A 358 8.37 16.91 -2.77
N ARG A 359 9.25 17.76 -2.24
CA ARG A 359 10.11 18.68 -3.00
C ARG A 359 11.57 18.20 -3.14
N GLY A 360 11.83 16.91 -2.98
CA GLY A 360 13.15 16.31 -3.22
C GLY A 360 14.16 16.53 -2.10
N TRP A 361 13.70 16.54 -0.85
CA TRP A 361 14.57 16.49 0.31
C TRP A 361 14.45 15.11 0.96
N LEU A 362 15.56 14.38 1.06
CA LEU A 362 15.64 13.15 1.81
C LEU A 362 16.16 13.44 3.23
N ARG A 363 15.56 12.79 4.21
CA ARG A 363 15.96 12.82 5.62
C ARG A 363 16.10 11.40 6.14
N ALA A 364 16.97 11.20 7.12
CA ALA A 364 17.06 9.96 7.86
C ALA A 364 16.91 10.24 9.35
N LEU A 365 16.24 9.33 10.05
CA LEU A 365 15.97 9.37 11.47
C LEU A 365 16.39 8.05 12.11
N ASP A 366 16.84 8.13 13.36
CA ASP A 366 17.01 6.95 14.20
C ASP A 366 15.60 6.42 14.55
N PRO A 367 15.23 5.19 14.16
CA PRO A 367 13.91 4.65 14.43
C PRO A 367 13.61 4.41 15.91
N LYS A 368 14.62 4.43 16.79
CA LYS A 368 14.48 4.24 18.24
C LYS A 368 14.15 5.54 18.97
N SER A 369 14.69 6.67 18.51
CA SER A 369 14.51 7.99 19.17
C SER A 369 13.65 8.97 18.38
N GLY A 370 13.53 8.79 17.07
CA GLY A 370 12.90 9.75 16.17
C GLY A 370 13.74 11.01 15.93
N GLU A 371 15.01 11.01 16.32
CA GLU A 371 15.94 12.11 16.07
C GLU A 371 16.56 12.00 14.67
N PHE A 372 16.92 13.14 14.07
CA PHE A 372 17.53 13.15 12.75
C PHE A 372 18.96 12.59 12.81
N VAL A 373 19.23 11.60 11.96
CA VAL A 373 20.60 11.20 11.59
C VAL A 373 21.16 12.22 10.60
N TYR A 374 20.35 12.59 9.60
CA TYR A 374 20.57 13.79 8.80
C TYR A 374 19.23 14.44 8.43
N GLU A 375 19.16 15.76 8.54
CA GLU A 375 17.87 16.48 8.47
C GLU A 375 17.44 16.81 7.04
N ARG A 376 18.33 17.31 6.17
CA ARG A 376 17.96 17.76 4.82
C ARG A 376 19.07 17.52 3.83
N LYS A 377 18.87 16.52 2.96
CA LYS A 377 19.77 16.23 1.85
C LYS A 377 19.03 16.33 0.53
N ARG A 378 19.52 17.20 -0.35
CA ARG A 378 18.84 17.55 -1.59
C ARG A 378 19.09 16.44 -2.61
N LEU A 379 18.00 15.87 -3.14
CA LEU A 379 18.07 15.06 -4.35
C LEU A 379 18.23 15.97 -5.58
N PRO A 380 18.77 15.46 -6.70
CA PRO A 380 18.79 16.21 -7.97
C PRO A 380 17.43 16.83 -8.30
N SER A 381 17.45 18.01 -8.92
CA SER A 381 16.24 18.75 -9.29
C SER A 381 15.34 17.96 -10.26
N GLY A 382 14.03 18.08 -10.09
CA GLY A 382 13.00 17.50 -10.96
C GLY A 382 11.61 17.79 -10.40
N ALA A 383 10.58 17.13 -10.94
CA ALA A 383 9.22 17.21 -10.44
C ALA A 383 9.09 16.73 -8.98
N GLY A 384 7.88 16.90 -8.43
CA GLY A 384 7.55 16.49 -7.08
C GLY A 384 7.59 14.97 -6.90
N TYR A 385 7.73 14.55 -5.65
CA TYR A 385 7.69 13.15 -5.24
C TYR A 385 6.33 12.83 -4.63
N THR A 386 5.56 11.99 -5.31
CA THR A 386 4.31 11.40 -4.79
C THR A 386 4.51 9.93 -4.43
N VAL A 387 5.38 9.24 -5.16
CA VAL A 387 5.68 7.82 -4.96
C VAL A 387 6.41 7.63 -3.63
N SER A 388 6.02 6.58 -2.88
CA SER A 388 6.74 6.21 -1.65
C SER A 388 8.10 5.61 -2.01
N PRO A 389 9.20 5.98 -1.32
CA PRO A 389 10.49 5.36 -1.57
C PRO A 389 10.45 3.85 -1.24
N TRP A 390 11.30 3.11 -1.95
CA TRP A 390 11.51 1.67 -1.71
C TRP A 390 13.00 1.36 -1.56
N ALA A 391 13.33 0.16 -1.07
CA ALA A 391 14.72 -0.24 -0.87
C ALA A 391 14.98 -1.74 -1.08
N TYR A 392 16.20 -2.02 -1.54
CA TYR A 392 16.87 -3.32 -1.58
C TYR A 392 18.37 -3.08 -1.82
N ASN A 393 19.21 -4.10 -1.64
CA ASN A 393 20.65 -4.05 -1.92
C ASN A 393 21.41 -2.86 -1.33
N GLY A 394 21.07 -2.43 -0.12
CA GLY A 394 21.72 -1.29 0.54
C GLY A 394 21.42 0.05 -0.12
N LYS A 395 20.35 0.13 -0.93
CA LYS A 395 19.99 1.33 -1.70
C LYS A 395 18.56 1.73 -1.47
N ILE A 396 18.32 3.03 -1.56
CA ILE A 396 17.00 3.65 -1.48
C ILE A 396 16.72 4.30 -2.82
N PHE A 397 15.51 4.07 -3.32
CA PHE A 397 15.06 4.53 -4.61
C PHE A 397 13.92 5.53 -4.42
N CYS A 398 14.08 6.71 -5.00
CA CYS A 398 13.13 7.82 -4.90
C CYS A 398 12.65 8.19 -6.31
N LEU A 399 11.45 7.73 -6.69
CA LEU A 399 10.84 8.03 -7.99
C LEU A 399 10.04 9.34 -7.92
N ASN A 400 10.38 10.30 -8.79
CA ASN A 400 9.60 11.52 -8.95
C ASN A 400 8.52 11.36 -10.05
N GLU A 401 7.66 12.36 -10.18
CA GLU A 401 6.60 12.36 -11.20
C GLU A 401 7.09 12.51 -12.64
N ASP A 402 8.38 12.79 -12.86
CA ASP A 402 9.00 12.82 -14.19
C ASP A 402 9.42 11.43 -14.69
N GLY A 403 9.24 10.37 -13.88
CA GLY A 403 9.76 9.05 -14.25
C GLY A 403 11.25 8.89 -13.94
N GLU A 404 11.83 9.77 -13.13
CA GLU A 404 13.23 9.72 -12.74
C GLU A 404 13.36 9.13 -11.32
N THR A 405 14.13 8.05 -11.20
CA THR A 405 14.40 7.39 -9.92
C THR A 405 15.79 7.77 -9.43
N ARG A 406 15.85 8.48 -8.31
CA ARG A 406 17.12 8.87 -7.67
C ARG A 406 17.53 7.77 -6.72
N VAL A 407 18.73 7.26 -6.91
CA VAL A 407 19.26 6.15 -6.12
C VAL A 407 20.30 6.69 -5.16
N VAL A 408 20.14 6.38 -3.87
CA VAL A 408 21.06 6.76 -2.82
C VAL A 408 21.48 5.53 -2.02
N GLU A 409 22.69 5.55 -1.45
CA GLU A 409 23.13 4.53 -0.51
C GLU A 409 22.33 4.65 0.79
N ALA A 410 21.87 3.51 1.32
CA ALA A 410 21.29 3.44 2.66
C ALA A 410 22.44 3.48 3.69
N GLY A 411 22.33 4.35 4.69
CA GLY A 411 23.43 4.55 5.61
C GLY A 411 23.30 5.83 6.41
N GLN A 412 24.16 5.99 7.42
CA GLN A 412 24.11 7.14 8.32
C GLN A 412 24.58 8.43 7.63
N GLU A 413 25.23 8.28 6.48
CA GLU A 413 25.65 9.37 5.62
C GLU A 413 24.86 9.34 4.32
N PHE A 414 24.51 10.53 3.84
CA PHE A 414 23.86 10.67 2.55
C PHE A 414 24.88 10.58 1.42
N LYS A 415 24.66 9.64 0.52
CA LYS A 415 25.44 9.50 -0.72
C LYS A 415 24.51 9.20 -1.89
N TYR A 416 24.42 10.17 -2.79
CA TYR A 416 23.78 9.98 -4.09
C TYR A 416 24.63 9.07 -4.97
N LEU A 417 24.01 8.11 -5.63
CA LEU A 417 24.68 7.14 -6.50
C LEU A 417 24.46 7.48 -7.97
N HIS A 418 23.21 7.46 -8.42
CA HIS A 418 22.84 7.70 -9.82
C HIS A 418 21.35 7.99 -9.98
N THR A 419 20.94 8.25 -11.22
CA THR A 419 19.54 8.41 -11.63
C THR A 419 19.22 7.40 -12.73
N ASN A 420 18.09 6.72 -12.58
CA ASN A 420 17.45 5.99 -13.67
C ASN A 420 16.32 6.85 -14.25
N LYS A 421 16.08 6.78 -15.56
CA LYS A 421 15.10 7.63 -16.24
C LYS A 421 14.22 6.82 -17.19
N LEU A 422 12.91 6.89 -16.99
CA LEU A 422 11.88 6.36 -17.91
C LEU A 422 11.65 7.34 -19.08
N ALA A 423 10.72 7.02 -19.97
CA ALA A 423 10.42 7.88 -21.12
C ALA A 423 9.90 9.27 -20.70
N ASP A 424 10.22 10.31 -21.48
CA ASP A 424 9.89 11.71 -21.14
C ASP A 424 8.38 12.01 -21.10
N ASP A 425 7.59 11.24 -21.85
CA ASP A 425 6.14 11.32 -21.93
C ASP A 425 5.42 10.62 -20.76
N ASP A 426 6.16 9.93 -19.89
CA ASP A 426 5.61 9.27 -18.72
C ASP A 426 5.44 10.21 -17.51
N MET A 427 4.47 9.85 -16.68
CA MET A 427 4.28 10.39 -15.35
C MET A 427 4.09 9.26 -14.34
N ALA A 428 4.90 9.23 -13.29
CA ALA A 428 4.85 8.19 -12.27
C ALA A 428 4.22 8.68 -10.97
N MET A 429 3.19 7.97 -10.49
CA MET A 429 2.57 8.20 -9.18
C MET A 429 2.29 6.90 -8.40
N ALA A 430 2.41 5.75 -9.05
CA ALA A 430 2.23 4.44 -8.43
C ALA A 430 3.56 3.96 -7.81
N SER A 431 3.48 3.37 -6.62
CA SER A 431 4.63 2.66 -6.03
C SER A 431 4.92 1.38 -6.81
N PRO A 432 6.20 0.97 -6.93
CA PRO A 432 6.54 -0.21 -7.71
C PRO A 432 6.18 -1.50 -6.98
N ALA A 433 6.19 -2.60 -7.73
CA ALA A 433 6.23 -3.95 -7.19
C ALA A 433 7.62 -4.57 -7.41
N MET A 434 8.10 -5.33 -6.44
CA MET A 434 9.38 -6.03 -6.51
C MET A 434 9.12 -7.52 -6.31
N VAL A 435 9.43 -8.32 -7.32
CA VAL A 435 9.10 -9.74 -7.36
C VAL A 435 10.23 -10.51 -8.04
N GLY A 436 10.82 -11.46 -7.32
CA GLY A 436 12.03 -12.17 -7.74
C GLY A 436 13.13 -11.16 -8.08
N ASP A 437 13.65 -11.26 -9.31
CA ASP A 437 14.65 -10.38 -9.90
C ASP A 437 14.06 -9.23 -10.72
N ARG A 438 12.74 -9.01 -10.65
CA ARG A 438 12.01 -8.00 -11.43
C ARG A 438 11.51 -6.83 -10.58
N LEU A 439 11.57 -5.65 -11.16
CA LEU A 439 10.97 -4.42 -10.66
C LEU A 439 9.90 -3.94 -11.64
N LEU A 440 8.66 -3.85 -11.20
CA LEU A 440 7.55 -3.34 -12.01
C LEU A 440 7.26 -1.89 -11.64
N ILE A 441 7.40 -0.98 -12.60
CA ILE A 441 7.04 0.43 -12.44
C ILE A 441 5.85 0.76 -13.35
N ARG A 442 4.77 1.23 -12.73
CA ARG A 442 3.60 1.76 -13.44
C ARG A 442 3.68 3.28 -13.58
N THR A 443 3.44 3.76 -14.80
CA THR A 443 3.25 5.17 -15.12
C THR A 443 1.79 5.44 -15.49
N SER A 444 1.47 6.68 -15.83
CA SER A 444 0.16 7.07 -16.36
C SER A 444 -0.19 6.41 -17.69
N ALA A 445 0.81 5.96 -18.45
CA ALA A 445 0.62 5.46 -19.80
C ALA A 445 0.93 3.95 -19.93
N ARG A 446 1.84 3.42 -19.10
CA ARG A 446 2.38 2.07 -19.31
C ARG A 446 2.93 1.43 -18.03
N VAL A 447 3.28 0.15 -18.15
CA VAL A 447 4.02 -0.60 -17.12
C VAL A 447 5.33 -1.07 -17.72
N TYR A 448 6.40 -0.88 -16.97
CA TYR A 448 7.74 -1.40 -17.25
C TYR A 448 8.00 -2.59 -16.34
N CYS A 449 8.45 -3.71 -16.91
CA CYS A 449 9.13 -4.76 -16.16
C CYS A 449 10.62 -4.60 -16.38
N ILE A 450 11.32 -4.26 -15.31
CA ILE A 450 12.76 -4.02 -15.31
C ILE A 450 13.43 -5.23 -14.68
N ARG A 451 14.43 -5.77 -15.35
CA ARG A 451 15.19 -6.95 -14.95
C ARG A 451 16.63 -6.79 -15.44
N LYS A 452 17.62 -7.19 -14.64
CA LYS A 452 19.01 -7.18 -15.11
C LYS A 452 19.14 -8.08 -16.34
N GLU A 453 19.67 -7.55 -17.43
CA GLU A 453 20.18 -8.37 -18.52
C GLU A 453 21.39 -9.16 -18.00
N GLU A 454 21.48 -10.44 -18.35
CA GLU A 454 22.60 -11.33 -17.98
C GLU A 454 23.90 -10.99 -18.71
#